data_AF-A0A383ASP1-F1
#
_entry.id   AF-A0A383ASP1-F1
#
_cell.length_a   1.000
_cell.length_b   1.000
_cell.length_c   1.000
_cell.angle_alpha   90.00
_cell.angle_beta   90.00
_cell.angle_gamma   90.00
#
_symmetry.space_group_name_H-M   'P 1'
#
loop_
_entity.id
_entity.type
_entity.pdbx_description
1 polymer ?
#
loop_
_entity_poly.entity_id
_entity_poly.type
_entity_poly.pdbx_seq_one_letter_code
_entity_poly.pdbx_strand_id
1 'polypeptide(L)' 'MTKNSLIALVLFSLTLGGFTKDKSSIPKKYIPIFDGKTLKGWTQLNGTATYRVEKGVIIGKTKVGS' A
#
# COMPACT_ATOMS: atom_id res chain seq x y z
N MET A 1 17.56 50.49 18.40
CA MET A 1 16.89 49.18 18.63
C MET A 1 17.17 48.75 20.05
N THR A 2 16.15 48.66 20.90
CA THR A 2 16.32 48.25 22.31
C THR A 2 16.56 46.74 22.38
N LYS A 3 17.37 46.29 23.35
CA LYS A 3 17.79 44.89 23.54
C LYS A 3 16.61 43.90 23.54
N ASN A 4 15.45 44.35 24.01
CA ASN A 4 14.19 43.61 24.07
C ASN A 4 13.60 43.31 22.68
N SER A 5 13.83 44.17 21.69
CA SER A 5 13.36 43.98 20.30
C SER A 5 14.16 42.90 19.57
N LEU A 6 15.44 42.72 19.90
CA LEU A 6 16.28 41.63 19.37
C LEU A 6 15.91 40.27 19.96
N ILE A 7 15.57 40.21 21.26
CA ILE A 7 15.16 38.96 21.93
C ILE A 7 13.82 38.45 21.37
N ALA A 8 12.87 39.35 21.10
CA ALA A 8 11.59 38.97 20.51
C ALA A 8 11.72 38.40 19.08
N LEU A 9 12.67 38.92 18.28
CA LEU A 9 12.89 38.46 16.91
C LEU A 9 13.54 37.06 16.85
N VAL A 10 14.40 36.74 17.82
CA VAL A 10 15.05 35.42 17.95
C VAL A 10 14.08 34.35 18.48
N LEU A 11 13.13 34.73 19.34
CA LEU A 11 12.08 33.81 19.82
C LEU A 11 11.02 33.53 18.76
N PHE A 12 10.76 34.47 17.85
CA PHE A 12 9.79 34.30 16.77
C PHE A 12 10.28 33.41 15.63
N SER A 13 11.60 33.36 15.39
CA SER A 13 12.19 32.49 14.36
C SER A 13 12.29 31.02 14.79
N LEU A 14 12.28 30.73 16.10
CA LEU A 14 12.39 29.37 16.63
C LEU A 14 11.10 28.55 16.53
N THR A 15 9.95 29.19 16.26
CA THR A 15 8.64 28.51 16.17
C THR A 15 8.23 28.10 14.74
N LEU A 16 9.04 28.38 13.71
CA LEU A 16 8.69 28.09 12.30
C LEU A 16 9.40 26.86 11.68
N GLY A 17 10.26 26.16 12.42
CA GLY A 17 11.13 25.11 11.88
C GLY A 17 10.58 23.68 11.88
N GLY A 18 9.28 23.46 12.14
CA GLY A 18 8.80 22.18 12.66
C GLY A 18 7.77 21.38 11.85
N PHE A 19 7.70 21.44 10.51
CA PHE A 19 6.89 20.47 9.75
C PHE A 19 7.45 20.20 8.34
N THR A 20 8.50 19.39 8.24
CA THR A 20 8.76 18.67 7.00
C THR A 20 7.71 17.56 6.89
N LYS A 21 6.60 17.83 6.17
CA LYS A 21 5.71 16.75 5.73
C LYS A 21 6.55 15.81 4.85
N ASP A 22 6.80 14.61 5.35
CA ASP A 22 7.47 13.55 4.61
C ASP A 22 6.79 13.39 3.25
N LYS A 23 7.53 13.64 2.16
CA LYS A 23 7.05 13.51 0.78
C LYS A 23 7.02 12.03 0.43
N SER A 24 5.97 11.33 0.87
CA SER A 24 5.41 10.18 0.15
C SER A 24 3.98 9.92 0.59
N SER A 25 3.08 10.84 0.23
CA SER A 25 1.64 10.72 0.48
C SER A 25 0.90 9.97 -0.64
N ILE A 26 1.58 9.13 -1.42
CA ILE A 26 0.87 8.12 -2.21
C ILE A 26 0.65 6.95 -1.27
N PRO A 27 -0.54 6.81 -0.65
CA PRO A 27 -0.87 5.56 0.02
C PRO A 27 -0.68 4.46 -1.03
N LYS A 28 0.25 3.52 -0.77
CA LYS A 28 0.35 2.30 -1.56
C LYS A 28 -1.00 1.62 -1.45
N LYS A 29 -1.87 1.86 -2.43
CA LYS A 29 -3.20 1.28 -2.47
C LYS A 29 -3.00 -0.19 -2.75
N TYR A 30 -3.06 -1.00 -1.71
CA TYR A 30 -3.08 -2.45 -1.85
C TYR A 30 -4.39 -2.82 -2.55
N ILE A 31 -4.27 -3.33 -3.77
CA ILE A 31 -5.39 -3.87 -4.53
C ILE A 31 -5.25 -5.40 -4.45
N PRO A 32 -6.22 -6.10 -3.84
CA PRO A 32 -6.19 -7.56 -3.81
C PRO A 32 -6.17 -8.14 -5.23
N ILE A 33 -5.26 -9.07 -5.48
CA ILE A 33 -5.17 -9.80 -6.76
C ILE A 33 -6.25 -10.89 -6.92
N PHE A 34 -6.99 -11.15 -5.85
CA PHE A 34 -8.08 -12.11 -5.79
C PHE A 34 -9.26 -11.48 -5.06
N ASP A 35 -10.44 -11.61 -5.64
CA ASP A 35 -11.69 -11.01 -5.15
C ASP A 35 -12.45 -11.91 -4.16
N GLY A 36 -11.94 -13.10 -3.86
CA GLY A 36 -12.60 -14.09 -3.00
C GLY A 36 -13.74 -14.87 -3.68
N LYS A 37 -14.02 -14.63 -4.96
CA LYS A 37 -15.25 -15.09 -5.62
C LYS A 37 -15.01 -15.74 -6.97
N THR A 38 -14.07 -15.20 -7.75
CA THR A 38 -13.86 -15.59 -9.15
C THR A 38 -12.37 -15.75 -9.45
N LEU A 39 -12.08 -16.43 -10.57
CA LEU A 39 -10.73 -16.47 -11.14
C LEU A 39 -10.52 -15.34 -12.17
N LYS A 40 -11.26 -14.22 -12.05
CA LYS A 40 -11.10 -13.10 -12.98
C LYS A 40 -9.69 -12.54 -12.90
N GLY A 41 -9.03 -12.41 -14.05
CA GLY A 41 -7.63 -11.98 -14.13
C GLY A 41 -6.61 -13.11 -13.90
N TRP A 42 -7.08 -14.33 -13.64
CA TRP A 42 -6.24 -15.52 -13.56
C TRP A 42 -6.41 -16.35 -14.82
N THR A 43 -5.30 -16.83 -15.36
CA THR A 43 -5.28 -17.77 -16.48
C THR A 43 -4.28 -18.87 -16.20
N GLN A 44 -4.61 -20.09 -16.61
CA GLN A 44 -3.67 -21.20 -16.51
C GLN A 44 -2.63 -21.06 -17.61
N LEU A 45 -1.36 -20.91 -17.22
CA LEU A 45 -0.26 -20.79 -18.20
C LEU A 45 0.23 -22.15 -18.68
N ASN A 46 0.32 -23.15 -17.79
CA ASN A 46 0.89 -24.47 -18.08
C ASN A 46 0.16 -25.59 -17.31
N GLY A 47 0.52 -26.84 -17.61
CA GLY A 47 -0.01 -28.03 -16.96
C GLY A 47 -1.46 -28.31 -17.35
N THR A 48 -2.08 -29.26 -16.64
CA THR A 48 -3.45 -29.71 -16.93
C THR A 48 -4.35 -29.81 -15.69
N ALA A 49 -3.87 -29.27 -14.56
CA ALA A 49 -4.65 -29.14 -13.33
C ALA A 49 -5.84 -28.20 -13.54
N THR A 50 -6.95 -28.47 -12.85
CA THR A 50 -8.15 -27.61 -12.89
C THR A 50 -8.21 -26.72 -11.66
N TYR A 51 -8.67 -25.48 -11.82
CA TYR A 51 -8.82 -24.52 -10.73
C TYR A 51 -10.26 -24.03 -10.62
N ARG A 52 -10.71 -23.78 -9.39
CA ARG A 52 -12.04 -23.22 -9.08
C ARG A 52 -12.01 -22.47 -7.75
N VAL A 53 -13.01 -21.65 -7.49
CA VAL A 53 -13.18 -20.98 -6.19
C VAL A 53 -14.22 -21.72 -5.36
N GLU A 54 -13.87 -22.10 -4.14
CA GLU A 54 -14.81 -22.64 -3.15
C GLU A 54 -14.56 -22.04 -1.77
N LYS A 55 -15.63 -21.67 -1.06
CA LYS A 55 -15.57 -21.09 0.29
C LYS A 55 -14.59 -19.91 0.41
N GLY A 56 -14.49 -19.09 -0.63
CA GLY A 56 -13.60 -17.93 -0.64
C GLY A 56 -12.13 -18.23 -0.92
N VAL A 57 -11.79 -19.45 -1.37
CA VAL A 57 -10.41 -19.88 -1.62
C VAL A 57 -10.27 -20.49 -3.01
N ILE A 58 -9.12 -20.26 -3.65
CA ILE A 58 -8.76 -20.92 -4.92
C ILE A 58 -8.32 -22.35 -4.60
N ILE A 59 -9.01 -23.33 -5.18
CA ILE A 59 -8.69 -24.75 -5.05
C ILE A 59 -8.20 -25.28 -6.39
N GLY A 60 -7.01 -25.88 -6.38
CA GLY A 60 -6.46 -26.63 -7.50
C GLY A 60 -6.68 -28.13 -7.33
N LYS A 61 -6.96 -28.83 -8.43
CA LYS A 61 -7.00 -30.30 -8.48
C LYS A 61 -5.99 -30.80 -9.48
N THR A 62 -5.04 -31.60 -9.00
CA THR A 62 -4.06 -32.31 -9.83
C THR A 62 -4.77 -33.27 -10.78
N LYS A 63 -4.27 -33.38 -12.01
CA LYS A 63 -4.75 -34.34 -12.98
C LYS A 63 -3.95 -35.65 -12.82
N VAL A 64 -4.60 -36.80 -12.94
CA VAL A 64 -3.90 -38.09 -12.93
C VAL A 64 -2.86 -38.11 -14.06
N GLY A 65 -1.62 -38.45 -13.73
CA GLY A 65 -0.49 -38.48 -14.67
C GLY A 65 0.16 -37.12 -14.96
N SER A 66 0.07 -36.17 -14.04
CA SER A 66 0.84 -34.91 -14.06
C SER A 66 2.04 -34.94 -13.12
#